data_AF-A0AAC8XQU1-F1
#
_entry.id   AF-A0AAC8XQU1-F1
#
_cell.length_a   1.000
_cell.length_b   1.000
_cell.length_c   1.000
_cell.angle_alpha   90.00
_cell.angle_beta   90.00
_cell.angle_gamma   90.00
#
_symmetry.space_group_name_H-M   'P 1'
#
loop_
_entity.id
_entity.type
_entity.pdbx_description
1 polymer ?
#
loop_
_entity_poly.entity_id
_entity_poly.type
_entity_poly.pdbx_seq_one_letter_code
_entity_poly.pdbx_strand_id
1 'polypeptide(L)'
;MLAYLQFVPLFTAFFVALILLVVMTPLAHQFGLVDQPSARKRHAGIIPLTGGVAIFMAVLVASVATDVWMKNNPLFFTASAFVVLLGMLDDRFDLSAKGRLMCQFGVASIMAWSAQNYVTSLGNIFGNGDIALNISGYFFTVVCVVGVINAFNMIDGIDGLAGGMSLVILLTLAGFLTFTGNGAAIMEPLIIVAAIVPFLAFNLSWKGFKGNKIFMGDAGSMFVGLTIVWLLVDHTQGASAAFRPITAVWLVGLPLMDMAAIMYRRARKGQSMLRPDRQHLHNIFMRAGLSSRQSLIAILCMGACYCVIGILGEIYLVPEYIMFWGFICLLVLYSIVIQNIWSVLRFIKKL
;
A
#
# COMPACT_ATOMS: atom_id res chain seq x y z
N MET A 1 6.18 23.19 8.56
CA MET A 1 5.68 21.96 9.21
C MET A 1 4.61 22.27 10.26
N LEU A 2 4.95 22.91 11.40
CA LEU A 2 4.00 23.09 12.51
C LEU A 2 2.76 23.94 12.18
N ALA A 3 2.88 24.92 11.27
CA ALA A 3 1.78 25.81 10.92
C ALA A 3 0.59 25.11 10.23
N TYR A 4 0.84 24.01 9.52
CA TYR A 4 -0.20 23.23 8.82
C TYR A 4 -0.58 21.96 9.58
N LEU A 5 0.13 21.63 10.66
CA LEU A 5 -0.13 20.43 11.44
C LEU A 5 -1.33 20.68 12.36
N GLN A 6 -2.43 20.01 12.08
CA GLN A 6 -3.63 20.09 12.90
C GLN A 6 -3.75 18.83 13.75
N PHE A 7 -3.68 18.97 15.07
CA PHE A 7 -3.75 17.82 15.97
C PHE A 7 -5.17 17.24 16.11
N VAL A 8 -6.21 18.07 15.98
CA VAL A 8 -7.62 17.64 16.17
C VAL A 8 -8.04 16.59 15.14
N PRO A 9 -7.78 16.74 13.81
CA PRO A 9 -8.05 15.69 12.83
C PRO A 9 -7.27 14.40 13.10
N LEU A 10 -5.99 14.51 13.50
CA LEU A 10 -5.14 13.34 13.77
C LEU A 10 -5.64 12.56 14.99
N PHE A 11 -5.95 13.25 16.08
CA PHE A 11 -6.51 12.61 17.27
C PHE A 11 -7.89 12.02 16.98
N THR A 12 -8.74 12.72 16.21
CA THR A 12 -10.05 12.19 15.81
C THR A 12 -9.86 10.88 15.02
N ALA A 13 -9.01 10.86 14.00
CA ALA A 13 -8.74 9.65 13.24
C ALA A 13 -8.18 8.52 14.11
N PHE A 14 -7.24 8.82 15.00
CA PHE A 14 -6.65 7.84 15.91
C PHE A 14 -7.69 7.22 16.86
N PHE A 15 -8.46 8.05 17.58
CA PHE A 15 -9.41 7.56 18.58
C PHE A 15 -10.63 6.91 17.94
N VAL A 16 -11.12 7.42 16.80
CA VAL A 16 -12.21 6.77 16.06
C VAL A 16 -11.76 5.41 15.55
N ALA A 17 -10.55 5.28 14.96
CA ALA A 17 -10.03 3.98 14.55
C ALA A 17 -9.92 3.02 15.74
N LEU A 18 -9.39 3.50 16.88
CA LEU A 18 -9.27 2.70 18.10
C LEU A 18 -10.63 2.18 18.59
N ILE A 19 -11.63 3.06 18.66
CA ILE A 19 -13.00 2.71 19.08
C ILE A 19 -13.61 1.71 18.10
N LEU A 20 -13.52 1.96 16.80
CA LEU A 20 -14.08 1.09 15.77
C LEU A 20 -13.44 -0.31 15.78
N LEU A 21 -12.13 -0.43 15.99
CA LEU A 21 -11.45 -1.72 16.11
C LEU A 21 -12.06 -2.57 17.25
N VAL A 22 -12.36 -1.96 18.39
CA VAL A 22 -13.00 -2.62 19.54
C VAL A 22 -14.46 -2.96 19.25
N VAL A 23 -15.23 -1.99 18.76
CA VAL A 23 -16.68 -2.13 18.53
C VAL A 23 -16.99 -3.10 17.39
N MET A 24 -16.20 -3.10 16.33
CA MET A 24 -16.43 -3.96 15.18
C MET A 24 -16.01 -5.42 15.42
N THR A 25 -15.17 -5.69 16.42
CA THR A 25 -14.73 -7.06 16.74
C THR A 25 -15.88 -8.04 16.97
N PRO A 26 -16.88 -7.78 17.84
CA PRO A 26 -18.05 -8.66 17.99
C PRO A 26 -18.91 -8.73 16.73
N LEU A 27 -19.07 -7.61 16.01
CA LEU A 27 -19.83 -7.56 14.76
C LEU A 27 -19.20 -8.42 13.66
N ALA A 28 -17.88 -8.46 13.60
CA ALA A 28 -17.14 -9.27 12.64
C ALA A 28 -17.52 -10.75 12.75
N HIS A 29 -17.67 -11.25 13.98
CA HIS A 29 -18.08 -12.64 14.24
C HIS A 29 -19.51 -12.90 13.77
N GLN A 30 -20.42 -11.93 13.94
CA GLN A 30 -21.82 -12.05 13.52
C GLN A 30 -21.97 -12.01 11.99
N PHE A 31 -21.25 -11.10 11.32
CA PHE A 31 -21.25 -10.99 9.85
C PHE A 31 -20.35 -12.02 9.17
N GLY A 32 -19.55 -12.75 9.96
CA GLY A 32 -18.58 -13.73 9.49
C GLY A 32 -17.44 -13.11 8.67
N LEU A 33 -17.07 -11.87 8.99
CA LEU A 33 -15.86 -11.16 8.54
C LEU A 33 -14.69 -11.55 9.44
N VAL A 34 -14.39 -12.84 9.46
CA VAL A 34 -13.37 -13.41 10.33
C VAL A 34 -12.50 -14.39 9.56
N ASP A 35 -11.22 -14.38 9.88
CA ASP A 35 -10.27 -15.34 9.35
C ASP A 35 -10.18 -16.57 10.24
N GLN A 36 -10.31 -17.74 9.63
CA GLN A 36 -10.27 -19.03 10.31
C GLN A 36 -8.93 -19.75 10.07
N PRO A 37 -8.36 -20.43 11.09
CA PRO A 37 -7.17 -21.24 10.92
C PRO A 37 -7.42 -22.33 9.87
N SER A 38 -6.46 -22.55 8.98
CA SER A 38 -6.55 -23.60 7.96
C SER A 38 -5.18 -24.23 7.72
N ALA A 39 -5.12 -25.33 6.96
CA ALA A 39 -3.84 -25.92 6.51
C ALA A 39 -2.94 -24.90 5.76
N ARG A 40 -3.49 -23.74 5.35
CA ARG A 40 -2.77 -22.63 4.73
C ARG A 40 -2.44 -21.49 5.69
N LYS A 41 -3.30 -21.20 6.67
CA LYS A 41 -3.20 -20.02 7.56
C LYS A 41 -2.80 -20.44 8.97
N ARG A 42 -1.57 -20.08 9.39
CA ARG A 42 -0.98 -20.45 10.67
C ARG A 42 -1.19 -19.35 11.71
N HIS A 43 -2.37 -19.32 12.30
CA HIS A 43 -2.69 -18.49 13.46
C HIS A 43 -3.64 -19.25 14.41
N ALA A 44 -3.78 -18.75 15.63
CA ALA A 44 -4.62 -19.36 16.64
C ALA A 44 -5.89 -18.52 16.84
N GLY A 45 -7.05 -19.19 16.82
CA GLY A 45 -8.35 -18.56 17.04
C GLY A 45 -8.98 -17.97 15.77
N ILE A 46 -10.17 -17.42 15.93
CA ILE A 46 -10.91 -16.69 14.91
C ILE A 46 -10.49 -15.22 15.01
N ILE A 47 -9.91 -14.67 13.93
CA ILE A 47 -9.35 -13.31 13.94
C ILE A 47 -10.24 -12.39 13.10
N PRO A 48 -10.80 -11.29 13.65
CA PRO A 48 -11.57 -10.31 12.90
C PRO A 48 -10.82 -9.67 11.73
N LEU A 49 -11.50 -9.49 10.59
CA LEU A 49 -11.01 -8.82 9.38
C LEU A 49 -11.53 -7.37 9.30
N THR A 50 -11.50 -6.63 10.42
CA THR A 50 -12.13 -5.31 10.55
C THR A 50 -11.18 -4.14 10.39
N GLY A 51 -9.87 -4.38 10.29
CA GLY A 51 -8.85 -3.34 10.28
C GLY A 51 -9.08 -2.30 9.18
N GLY A 52 -9.31 -2.74 7.94
CA GLY A 52 -9.55 -1.85 6.81
C GLY A 52 -10.75 -0.94 6.95
N VAL A 53 -11.88 -1.51 7.36
CA VAL A 53 -13.13 -0.77 7.54
C VAL A 53 -12.97 0.27 8.65
N ALA A 54 -12.31 -0.10 9.76
CA ALA A 54 -12.04 0.82 10.85
C ALA A 54 -11.13 2.00 10.41
N ILE A 55 -10.08 1.73 9.63
CA ILE A 55 -9.19 2.78 9.11
C ILE A 55 -9.97 3.73 8.18
N PHE A 56 -10.70 3.20 7.19
CA PHE A 56 -11.48 4.02 6.26
C PHE A 56 -12.51 4.90 6.97
N MET A 57 -13.32 4.30 7.86
CA MET A 57 -14.34 5.02 8.60
C MET A 57 -13.75 6.06 9.53
N ALA A 58 -12.60 5.80 10.14
CA ALA A 58 -11.91 6.77 10.98
C ALA A 58 -11.44 8.00 10.19
N VAL A 59 -10.91 7.78 8.98
CA VAL A 59 -10.51 8.87 8.09
C VAL A 59 -11.73 9.67 7.63
N LEU A 60 -12.81 8.99 7.23
CA LEU A 60 -14.06 9.65 6.82
C LEU A 60 -14.66 10.49 7.96
N VAL A 61 -14.77 9.92 9.16
CA VAL A 61 -15.31 10.63 10.33
C VAL A 61 -14.42 11.81 10.71
N ALA A 62 -13.09 11.64 10.70
CA ALA A 62 -12.18 12.74 10.99
C ALA A 62 -12.30 13.86 9.95
N SER A 63 -12.40 13.55 8.66
CA SER A 63 -12.63 14.54 7.61
C SER A 63 -13.95 15.29 7.79
N VAL A 64 -15.05 14.57 8.04
CA VAL A 64 -16.37 15.18 8.29
C VAL A 64 -16.38 16.05 9.54
N ALA A 65 -15.78 15.58 10.64
CA ALA A 65 -15.84 16.25 11.94
C ALA A 65 -14.92 17.47 12.04
N THR A 66 -13.87 17.55 11.21
CA THR A 66 -12.84 18.60 11.29
C THR A 66 -12.73 19.44 10.03
N ASP A 67 -13.52 19.13 9.00
CA ASP A 67 -13.50 19.77 7.69
C ASP A 67 -12.13 19.70 6.98
N VAL A 68 -11.34 18.66 7.29
CA VAL A 68 -10.06 18.37 6.65
C VAL A 68 -10.23 17.24 5.64
N TRP A 69 -10.32 17.61 4.37
CA TRP A 69 -10.64 16.70 3.27
C TRP A 69 -9.43 16.33 2.44
N MET A 70 -9.47 15.13 1.87
CA MET A 70 -8.56 14.75 0.78
C MET A 70 -8.85 15.58 -0.46
N LYS A 71 -7.82 15.85 -1.26
CA LYS A 71 -8.02 16.46 -2.57
C LYS A 71 -8.93 15.58 -3.44
N ASN A 72 -9.81 16.23 -4.21
CA ASN A 72 -10.86 15.59 -5.02
C ASN A 72 -11.99 14.91 -4.21
N ASN A 73 -12.26 15.37 -2.98
CA ASN A 73 -13.53 15.10 -2.29
C ASN A 73 -14.73 15.57 -3.13
N PRO A 74 -15.85 14.82 -3.26
CA PRO A 74 -16.22 13.54 -2.61
C PRO A 74 -15.74 12.27 -3.31
N LEU A 75 -15.08 12.38 -4.46
CA LEU A 75 -14.76 11.25 -5.32
C LEU A 75 -13.75 10.29 -4.69
N PHE A 76 -12.77 10.81 -3.92
CA PHE A 76 -11.88 9.97 -3.12
C PHE A 76 -12.67 9.04 -2.20
N PHE A 77 -13.54 9.59 -1.35
CA PHE A 77 -14.32 8.80 -0.39
C PHE A 77 -15.30 7.85 -1.06
N THR A 78 -15.84 8.21 -2.23
CA THR A 78 -16.71 7.33 -3.02
C THR A 78 -15.92 6.13 -3.57
N ALA A 79 -14.75 6.37 -4.18
CA ALA A 79 -13.86 5.32 -4.66
C ALA A 79 -13.37 4.41 -3.51
N SER A 80 -13.00 5.00 -2.37
CA SER A 80 -12.61 4.29 -1.16
C SER A 80 -13.76 3.46 -0.58
N ALA A 81 -14.99 3.96 -0.55
CA ALA A 81 -16.14 3.19 -0.09
C ALA A 81 -16.36 1.97 -0.98
N PHE A 82 -16.30 2.12 -2.31
CA PHE A 82 -16.42 0.98 -3.23
C PHE A 82 -15.31 -0.05 -3.05
N VAL A 83 -14.05 0.38 -2.85
CA VAL A 83 -12.94 -0.56 -2.69
C VAL A 83 -12.98 -1.28 -1.33
N VAL A 84 -13.41 -0.59 -0.27
CA VAL A 84 -13.64 -1.19 1.06
C VAL A 84 -14.77 -2.21 1.00
N LEU A 85 -15.89 -1.86 0.35
CA LEU A 85 -17.00 -2.79 0.15
C LEU A 85 -16.57 -4.01 -0.66
N LEU A 86 -15.81 -3.82 -1.74
CA LEU A 86 -15.24 -4.92 -2.52
C LEU A 86 -14.41 -5.85 -1.65
N GLY A 87 -13.47 -5.30 -0.86
CA GLY A 87 -12.62 -6.11 -0.01
C GLY A 87 -13.38 -6.79 1.13
N MET A 88 -14.43 -6.17 1.69
CA MET A 88 -15.31 -6.84 2.66
C MET A 88 -16.08 -8.01 2.04
N LEU A 89 -16.55 -7.85 0.80
CA LEU A 89 -17.19 -8.94 0.06
C LEU A 89 -16.19 -10.05 -0.25
N ASP A 90 -14.95 -9.70 -0.56
CA ASP A 90 -13.87 -10.67 -0.79
C ASP A 90 -13.52 -11.44 0.49
N ASP A 91 -13.32 -10.75 1.60
CA ASP A 91 -13.07 -11.32 2.93
C ASP A 91 -14.17 -12.30 3.35
N ARG A 92 -15.42 -12.06 2.93
CA ARG A 92 -16.58 -12.90 3.26
C ARG A 92 -16.80 -14.05 2.28
N PHE A 93 -16.67 -13.80 0.99
CA PHE A 93 -17.14 -14.71 -0.07
C PHE A 93 -16.02 -15.32 -0.92
N ASP A 94 -14.75 -14.97 -0.70
CA ASP A 94 -13.59 -15.43 -1.48
C ASP A 94 -13.81 -15.23 -2.99
N LEU A 95 -13.89 -13.97 -3.40
CA LEU A 95 -14.31 -13.59 -4.75
C LEU A 95 -13.28 -14.04 -5.79
N SER A 96 -13.76 -14.41 -6.98
CA SER A 96 -12.88 -14.74 -8.09
C SER A 96 -11.96 -13.56 -8.44
N ALA A 97 -10.68 -13.85 -8.74
CA ALA A 97 -9.71 -12.81 -9.10
C ALA A 97 -10.16 -11.92 -10.26
N LYS A 98 -10.93 -12.46 -11.21
CA LYS A 98 -11.51 -11.68 -12.32
C LYS A 98 -12.53 -10.66 -11.83
N GLY A 99 -13.45 -11.07 -10.94
CA GLY A 99 -14.45 -10.18 -10.36
C GLY A 99 -13.81 -9.03 -9.58
N ARG A 100 -12.78 -9.33 -8.78
CA ARG A 100 -12.01 -8.33 -8.04
C ARG A 100 -11.37 -7.31 -8.96
N LEU A 101 -10.69 -7.78 -10.01
CA LEU A 101 -10.07 -6.90 -11.00
C LEU A 101 -11.10 -6.01 -11.69
N MET A 102 -12.25 -6.54 -12.10
CA MET A 102 -13.31 -5.73 -12.73
C MET A 102 -13.78 -4.59 -11.84
N CYS A 103 -13.99 -4.86 -10.55
CA CYS A 103 -14.37 -3.81 -9.59
C CYS A 103 -13.23 -2.81 -9.37
N GLN A 104 -11.97 -3.27 -9.27
CA GLN A 104 -10.81 -2.38 -9.16
C GLN A 104 -10.64 -1.50 -10.41
N PHE A 105 -10.90 -2.01 -11.61
CA PHE A 105 -10.95 -1.21 -12.84
C PHE A 105 -12.02 -0.11 -12.77
N GLY A 106 -13.20 -0.42 -12.22
CA GLY A 106 -14.24 0.57 -11.97
C GLY A 106 -13.80 1.67 -11.00
N VAL A 107 -13.23 1.30 -9.85
CA VAL A 107 -12.68 2.23 -8.86
C VAL A 107 -11.56 3.10 -9.45
N ALA A 108 -10.64 2.49 -10.20
CA ALA A 108 -9.58 3.19 -10.90
C ALA A 108 -10.12 4.17 -11.96
N SER A 109 -11.26 3.85 -12.57
CA SER A 109 -11.91 4.73 -13.53
C SER A 109 -12.53 5.97 -12.86
N ILE A 110 -13.06 5.82 -11.64
CA ILE A 110 -13.53 6.97 -10.83
C ILE A 110 -12.36 7.94 -10.58
N MET A 111 -11.20 7.41 -10.18
CA MET A 111 -10.00 8.23 -9.95
C MET A 111 -9.54 8.93 -11.25
N ALA A 112 -9.38 8.18 -12.34
CA ALA A 112 -8.81 8.72 -13.56
C ALA A 112 -9.77 9.68 -14.29
N TRP A 113 -11.02 9.28 -14.56
CA TRP A 113 -11.96 10.08 -15.35
C TRP A 113 -12.84 11.01 -14.52
N SER A 114 -13.39 10.56 -13.39
CA SER A 114 -14.30 11.43 -12.62
C SER A 114 -13.53 12.46 -11.80
N ALA A 115 -12.47 12.03 -11.11
CA ALA A 115 -11.67 12.91 -10.27
C ALA A 115 -10.58 13.66 -11.04
N GLN A 116 -10.40 13.35 -12.33
CA GLN A 116 -9.33 13.91 -13.17
C GLN A 116 -7.94 13.79 -12.52
N ASN A 117 -7.76 12.77 -11.68
CA ASN A 117 -6.50 12.48 -11.00
C ASN A 117 -5.80 11.34 -11.73
N TYR A 118 -5.01 11.68 -12.75
CA TYR A 118 -4.34 10.72 -13.60
C TYR A 118 -2.92 11.18 -13.93
N VAL A 119 -2.07 10.21 -14.28
CA VAL A 119 -0.68 10.44 -14.69
C VAL A 119 -0.68 11.13 -16.06
N THR A 120 -0.32 12.41 -16.07
CA THR A 120 -0.22 13.24 -17.28
C THR A 120 1.15 13.15 -17.95
N SER A 121 2.22 12.95 -17.16
CA SER A 121 3.60 12.84 -17.63
C SER A 121 4.35 11.75 -16.87
N LEU A 122 5.21 11.01 -17.58
CA LEU A 122 6.18 10.09 -16.97
C LEU A 122 7.48 10.79 -16.56
N GLY A 123 7.64 12.07 -16.89
CA GLY A 123 8.89 12.81 -16.74
C GLY A 123 9.95 12.39 -17.77
N ASN A 124 11.20 12.77 -17.55
CA ASN A 124 12.30 12.55 -18.49
C ASN A 124 13.02 11.20 -18.28
N ILE A 125 12.27 10.10 -18.23
CA ILE A 125 12.80 8.76 -17.92
C ILE A 125 13.70 8.16 -19.01
N PHE A 126 13.74 8.74 -20.21
CA PHE A 126 14.65 8.32 -21.30
C PHE A 126 15.75 9.33 -21.61
N GLY A 127 15.79 10.50 -20.94
CA GLY A 127 16.81 11.53 -21.17
C GLY A 127 16.58 12.44 -22.38
N ASN A 128 15.55 12.18 -23.19
CA ASN A 128 15.25 12.91 -24.43
C ASN A 128 14.14 13.97 -24.27
N GLY A 129 13.76 14.29 -23.03
CA GLY A 129 12.67 15.20 -22.69
C GLY A 129 11.50 14.48 -22.00
N ASP A 130 10.57 15.29 -21.49
CA ASP A 130 9.40 14.78 -20.76
C ASP A 130 8.44 14.01 -21.67
N ILE A 131 7.93 12.89 -21.17
CA ILE A 131 6.99 12.04 -21.90
C ILE A 131 5.57 12.35 -21.42
N ALA A 132 4.86 13.19 -22.18
CA ALA A 132 3.45 13.47 -21.97
C ALA A 132 2.58 12.30 -22.45
N LEU A 133 1.65 11.83 -21.62
CA LEU A 133 0.76 10.71 -21.93
C LEU A 133 -0.56 11.13 -22.57
N ASN A 134 -1.00 12.38 -22.38
CA ASN A 134 -2.30 12.87 -22.88
C ASN A 134 -3.43 11.86 -22.52
N ILE A 135 -4.26 11.48 -23.50
CA ILE A 135 -5.37 10.53 -23.32
C ILE A 135 -4.90 9.14 -22.86
N SER A 136 -3.68 8.71 -23.24
CA SER A 136 -3.14 7.43 -22.77
C SER A 136 -2.86 7.42 -21.26
N GLY A 137 -2.75 8.60 -20.65
CA GLY A 137 -2.52 8.78 -19.22
C GLY A 137 -3.65 8.21 -18.35
N TYR A 138 -4.90 8.31 -18.81
CA TYR A 138 -6.04 7.70 -18.10
C TYR A 138 -5.91 6.18 -18.01
N PHE A 139 -5.61 5.52 -19.14
CA PHE A 139 -5.44 4.07 -19.18
C PHE A 139 -4.20 3.61 -18.41
N PHE A 140 -3.10 4.34 -18.52
CA PHE A 140 -1.89 4.07 -17.74
C PHE A 140 -2.17 4.16 -16.24
N THR A 141 -2.88 5.20 -15.80
CA THR A 141 -3.29 5.38 -14.40
C THR A 141 -4.12 4.22 -13.90
N VAL A 142 -5.05 3.73 -14.70
CA VAL A 142 -5.86 2.57 -14.34
C VAL A 142 -5.01 1.33 -14.08
N VAL A 143 -4.00 1.07 -14.92
CA VAL A 143 -3.05 -0.01 -14.70
C VAL A 143 -2.23 0.22 -13.42
N CYS A 144 -1.78 1.45 -13.17
CA CYS A 144 -1.06 1.80 -11.94
C CYS A 144 -1.91 1.58 -10.69
N VAL A 145 -3.17 2.02 -10.69
CA VAL A 145 -4.08 1.90 -9.55
C VAL A 145 -4.36 0.44 -9.24
N VAL A 146 -4.75 -0.35 -10.25
CA VAL A 146 -4.97 -1.79 -10.09
C VAL A 146 -3.67 -2.49 -9.64
N GLY A 147 -2.53 -2.13 -10.21
CA GLY A 147 -1.23 -2.68 -9.86
C GLY A 147 -0.84 -2.42 -8.41
N VAL A 148 -0.96 -1.18 -7.93
CA VAL A 148 -0.63 -0.81 -6.55
C VAL A 148 -1.60 -1.44 -5.56
N ILE A 149 -2.91 -1.44 -5.84
CA ILE A 149 -3.91 -2.12 -5.01
C ILE A 149 -3.56 -3.60 -4.84
N ASN A 150 -3.25 -4.30 -5.93
CA ASN A 150 -2.87 -5.72 -5.86
C ASN A 150 -1.50 -5.94 -5.19
N ALA A 151 -0.55 -5.03 -5.36
CA ALA A 151 0.75 -5.12 -4.70
C ALA A 151 0.61 -5.04 -3.16
N PHE A 152 -0.22 -4.13 -2.65
CA PHE A 152 -0.51 -4.03 -1.22
C PHE A 152 -1.33 -5.21 -0.69
N ASN A 153 -2.29 -5.71 -1.47
CA ASN A 153 -3.02 -6.93 -1.13
C ASN A 153 -2.10 -8.15 -1.05
N MET A 154 -1.11 -8.25 -1.96
CA MET A 154 -0.16 -9.37 -1.99
C MET A 154 0.93 -9.30 -0.91
N ILE A 155 1.33 -8.10 -0.47
CA ILE A 155 2.35 -7.96 0.58
C ILE A 155 1.80 -8.22 1.99
N ASP A 156 0.47 -8.16 2.20
CA ASP A 156 -0.20 -8.41 3.48
C ASP A 156 -0.22 -9.90 3.89
N GLY A 157 0.97 -10.48 4.07
CA GLY A 157 1.12 -11.91 4.36
C GLY A 157 1.64 -12.24 5.77
N ILE A 158 2.12 -11.26 6.51
CA ILE A 158 2.51 -11.39 7.93
C ILE A 158 2.04 -10.17 8.72
N ASP A 159 1.81 -10.37 10.02
CA ASP A 159 1.39 -9.31 10.93
C ASP A 159 2.30 -8.08 10.82
N GLY A 160 1.68 -6.93 10.60
CA GLY A 160 2.27 -5.60 10.59
C GLY A 160 2.88 -5.19 9.26
N LEU A 161 2.95 -6.08 8.26
CA LEU A 161 3.70 -5.79 7.04
C LEU A 161 3.00 -4.76 6.16
N ALA A 162 1.73 -4.96 5.80
CA ALA A 162 1.01 -3.99 4.96
C ALA A 162 0.84 -2.65 5.68
N GLY A 163 0.39 -2.66 6.94
CA GLY A 163 0.26 -1.42 7.73
C GLY A 163 1.60 -0.70 7.95
N GLY A 164 2.68 -1.44 8.28
CA GLY A 164 4.00 -0.86 8.49
C GLY A 164 4.61 -0.31 7.20
N MET A 165 4.45 -1.00 6.07
CA MET A 165 4.93 -0.51 4.77
C MET A 165 4.16 0.76 4.36
N SER A 166 2.86 0.80 4.65
CA SER A 166 2.04 1.98 4.42
C SER A 166 2.51 3.17 5.26
N LEU A 167 2.86 2.98 6.53
CA LEU A 167 3.44 4.03 7.37
C LEU A 167 4.74 4.59 6.79
N VAL A 168 5.65 3.71 6.34
CA VAL A 168 6.93 4.14 5.73
C VAL A 168 6.68 5.04 4.51
N ILE A 169 5.74 4.67 3.65
CA ILE A 169 5.42 5.41 2.42
C ILE A 169 4.71 6.72 2.73
N LEU A 170 3.67 6.70 3.56
CA LEU A 170 2.88 7.89 3.89
C LEU A 170 3.68 8.91 4.71
N LEU A 171 4.55 8.47 5.62
CA LEU A 171 5.46 9.38 6.34
C LEU A 171 6.52 9.98 5.41
N THR A 172 7.03 9.19 4.45
CA THR A 172 7.94 9.71 3.41
C THR A 172 7.26 10.78 2.58
N LEU A 173 6.01 10.53 2.14
CA LEU A 173 5.21 11.50 1.41
C LEU A 173 4.96 12.78 2.22
N ALA A 174 4.57 12.67 3.49
CA ALA A 174 4.41 13.83 4.38
C ALA A 174 5.73 14.62 4.52
N GLY A 175 6.87 13.93 4.50
CA GLY A 175 8.20 14.54 4.42
C GLY A 175 8.37 15.38 3.15
N PHE A 176 8.13 14.82 1.96
CA PHE A 176 8.20 15.56 0.70
C PHE A 176 7.31 16.80 0.67
N LEU A 177 6.06 16.68 1.13
CA LEU A 177 5.13 17.81 1.20
C LEU A 177 5.64 18.93 2.10
N THR A 178 6.40 18.57 3.15
CA THR A 178 7.04 19.55 4.03
C THR A 178 8.20 20.27 3.35
N PHE A 179 9.07 19.53 2.64
CA PHE A 179 10.26 20.10 2.02
C PHE A 179 9.98 20.93 0.77
N THR A 180 8.89 20.64 0.06
CA THR A 180 8.57 21.25 -1.25
C THR A 180 7.63 22.46 -1.14
N GLY A 181 7.31 22.89 0.08
CA GLY A 181 6.40 24.02 0.31
C GLY A 181 4.92 23.69 0.17
N ASN A 182 4.56 22.44 -0.15
CA ASN A 182 3.19 21.93 -0.24
C ASN A 182 2.58 21.60 1.13
N GLY A 183 2.91 22.38 2.16
CA GLY A 183 2.57 22.09 3.56
C GLY A 183 1.08 21.99 3.84
N ALA A 184 0.22 22.64 3.03
CA ALA A 184 -1.23 22.55 3.15
C ALA A 184 -1.79 21.13 2.94
N ALA A 185 -1.12 20.31 2.11
CA ALA A 185 -1.53 18.94 1.82
C ALA A 185 -0.98 17.92 2.83
N ILE A 186 -0.15 18.33 3.81
CA ILE A 186 0.51 17.40 4.74
C ILE A 186 -0.49 16.57 5.56
N MET A 187 -1.69 17.10 5.77
CA MET A 187 -2.75 16.43 6.53
C MET A 187 -3.29 15.19 5.81
N GLU A 188 -3.20 15.13 4.48
CA GLU A 188 -3.71 14.02 3.67
C GLU A 188 -3.01 12.68 4.01
N PRO A 189 -1.67 12.54 3.95
CA PRO A 189 -1.03 11.31 4.42
C PRO A 189 -1.10 11.13 5.94
N LEU A 190 -1.05 12.21 6.73
CA LEU A 190 -0.96 12.12 8.19
C LEU A 190 -2.26 11.63 8.85
N ILE A 191 -3.43 11.96 8.31
CA ILE A 191 -4.72 11.47 8.84
C ILE A 191 -4.85 9.95 8.63
N ILE A 192 -4.33 9.43 7.52
CA ILE A 192 -4.25 7.98 7.25
C ILE A 192 -3.28 7.31 8.21
N VAL A 193 -2.09 7.91 8.41
CA VAL A 193 -1.10 7.42 9.39
C VAL A 193 -1.74 7.32 10.78
N ALA A 194 -2.44 8.37 11.22
CA ALA A 194 -3.10 8.39 12.53
C ALA A 194 -4.14 7.27 12.71
N ALA A 195 -4.87 6.91 11.64
CA ALA A 195 -5.81 5.79 11.63
C ALA A 195 -5.13 4.40 11.58
N ILE A 196 -3.97 4.28 10.94
CA ILE A 196 -3.21 3.01 10.83
C ILE A 196 -2.50 2.64 12.15
N VAL A 197 -2.00 3.63 12.91
CA VAL A 197 -1.25 3.38 14.15
C VAL A 197 -2.00 2.51 15.18
N PRO A 198 -3.26 2.80 15.56
CA PRO A 198 -3.99 1.95 16.49
C PRO A 198 -4.23 0.55 15.90
N PHE A 199 -4.54 0.44 14.60
CA PHE A 199 -4.66 -0.86 13.93
C PHE A 199 -3.39 -1.71 14.08
N LEU A 200 -2.20 -1.12 13.86
CA LEU A 200 -0.93 -1.84 14.00
C LEU A 200 -0.71 -2.37 15.43
N ALA A 201 -1.17 -1.65 16.46
CA ALA A 201 -1.07 -2.11 17.84
C ALA A 201 -1.88 -3.40 18.09
N PHE A 202 -3.09 -3.51 17.52
CA PHE A 202 -3.92 -4.72 17.56
C PHE A 202 -3.34 -5.84 16.68
N ASN A 203 -2.95 -5.51 15.45
CA ASN A 203 -2.45 -6.47 14.48
C ASN A 203 -1.14 -7.14 14.92
N LEU A 204 -0.24 -6.35 15.51
CA LEU A 204 0.98 -6.85 16.14
C LEU A 204 0.75 -7.39 17.55
N SER A 205 -0.48 -7.40 18.09
CA SER A 205 -0.77 -7.89 19.45
C SER A 205 0.21 -7.32 20.48
N TRP A 206 0.45 -6.01 20.46
CA TRP A 206 1.29 -5.32 21.45
C TRP A 206 0.83 -5.72 22.86
N LYS A 207 1.71 -5.70 23.87
CA LYS A 207 1.42 -6.15 25.25
C LYS A 207 0.01 -5.78 25.81
N GLY A 208 -0.54 -4.60 25.50
CA GLY A 208 -1.88 -4.16 25.94
C GLY A 208 -3.07 -4.69 25.10
N PHE A 209 -2.82 -5.25 23.92
CA PHE A 209 -3.82 -5.79 22.98
C PHE A 209 -3.66 -7.30 22.76
N LYS A 210 -2.85 -7.97 23.58
CA LYS A 210 -2.62 -9.41 23.49
C LYS A 210 -3.94 -10.15 23.72
N GLY A 211 -4.35 -10.97 22.74
CA GLY A 211 -5.64 -11.69 22.75
C GLY A 211 -6.73 -11.02 21.91
N ASN A 212 -6.58 -9.75 21.54
CA ASN A 212 -7.53 -9.00 20.70
C ASN A 212 -6.92 -8.73 19.33
N LYS A 213 -6.38 -9.76 18.69
CA LYS A 213 -5.71 -9.59 17.39
C LYS A 213 -6.72 -9.26 16.31
N ILE A 214 -6.39 -8.31 15.43
CA ILE A 214 -7.22 -7.91 14.29
C ILE A 214 -6.36 -7.92 13.03
N PHE A 215 -6.91 -8.45 11.93
CA PHE A 215 -6.28 -8.42 10.62
C PHE A 215 -6.78 -7.27 9.76
N MET A 216 -5.94 -6.86 8.80
CA MET A 216 -6.25 -5.76 7.89
C MET A 216 -7.45 -6.11 7.01
N GLY A 217 -7.51 -7.36 6.55
CA GLY A 217 -8.46 -7.84 5.56
C GLY A 217 -8.14 -7.32 4.15
N ASP A 218 -8.77 -7.92 3.16
CA ASP A 218 -8.74 -7.45 1.78
C ASP A 218 -9.33 -6.04 1.67
N ALA A 219 -10.33 -5.71 2.50
CA ALA A 219 -10.87 -4.35 2.62
C ALA A 219 -9.80 -3.30 2.91
N GLY A 220 -8.91 -3.59 3.87
CA GLY A 220 -7.90 -2.63 4.30
C GLY A 220 -6.73 -2.53 3.36
N SER A 221 -6.18 -3.66 2.93
CA SER A 221 -5.04 -3.66 2.01
C SER A 221 -5.39 -2.99 0.68
N MET A 222 -6.60 -3.19 0.16
CA MET A 222 -7.05 -2.51 -1.06
C MET A 222 -7.32 -1.01 -0.83
N PHE A 223 -7.93 -0.62 0.30
CA PHE A 223 -8.15 0.78 0.64
C PHE A 223 -6.84 1.56 0.76
N VAL A 224 -5.86 0.99 1.46
CA VAL A 224 -4.56 1.64 1.64
C VAL A 224 -3.77 1.68 0.33
N GLY A 225 -3.83 0.62 -0.48
CA GLY A 225 -3.26 0.61 -1.83
C GLY A 225 -3.84 1.72 -2.71
N LEU A 226 -5.18 1.87 -2.74
CA LEU A 226 -5.86 2.96 -3.45
C LEU A 226 -5.43 4.33 -2.92
N THR A 227 -5.39 4.50 -1.61
CA THR A 227 -5.05 5.79 -0.99
C THR A 227 -3.62 6.21 -1.34
N ILE A 228 -2.67 5.27 -1.27
CA ILE A 228 -1.27 5.54 -1.61
C ILE A 228 -1.13 5.93 -3.08
N VAL A 229 -1.69 5.16 -4.02
CA VAL A 229 -1.59 5.53 -5.44
C VAL A 229 -2.31 6.84 -5.75
N TRP A 230 -3.44 7.12 -5.09
CA TRP A 230 -4.17 8.38 -5.25
C TRP A 230 -3.31 9.59 -4.88
N LEU A 231 -2.67 9.54 -3.70
CA LEU A 231 -1.81 10.60 -3.21
C LEU A 231 -0.50 10.73 -4.02
N LEU A 232 0.07 9.61 -4.48
CA LEU A 232 1.26 9.63 -5.31
C LEU A 232 0.99 10.26 -6.69
N VAL A 233 -0.13 9.94 -7.33
CA VAL A 233 -0.50 10.60 -8.60
C VAL A 233 -0.76 12.08 -8.35
N ASP A 234 -1.49 12.43 -7.29
CA ASP A 234 -1.82 13.83 -7.01
C ASP A 234 -0.57 14.71 -6.83
N HIS A 235 0.44 14.19 -6.14
CA HIS A 235 1.67 14.93 -5.82
C HIS A 235 2.83 14.70 -6.78
N THR A 236 2.63 13.98 -7.88
CA THR A 236 3.62 13.89 -8.96
C THR A 236 3.21 14.65 -10.22
N GLN A 237 1.98 15.15 -10.27
CA GLN A 237 1.40 15.73 -11.48
C GLN A 237 0.98 17.19 -11.25
N GLY A 238 0.97 17.97 -12.34
CA GLY A 238 0.51 19.36 -12.33
C GLY A 238 1.42 20.34 -11.61
N ALA A 239 0.95 21.58 -11.47
CA ALA A 239 1.74 22.69 -10.92
C ALA A 239 2.07 22.54 -9.43
N SER A 240 1.31 21.72 -8.70
CA SER A 240 1.52 21.42 -7.28
C SER A 240 2.29 20.12 -7.04
N ALA A 241 3.01 19.61 -8.05
CA ALA A 241 3.82 18.42 -7.89
C ALA A 241 4.89 18.64 -6.80
N ALA A 242 4.95 17.71 -5.84
CA ALA A 242 5.93 17.73 -4.76
C ALA A 242 7.20 16.96 -5.12
N PHE A 243 7.13 16.00 -6.05
CA PHE A 243 8.28 15.22 -6.49
C PHE A 243 8.01 14.61 -7.87
N ARG A 244 9.07 14.19 -8.57
CA ARG A 244 8.96 13.64 -9.93
C ARG A 244 8.25 12.27 -9.96
N PRO A 245 7.57 11.90 -11.06
CA PRO A 245 6.84 10.63 -11.19
C PRO A 245 7.68 9.38 -10.88
N ILE A 246 8.95 9.36 -11.29
CA ILE A 246 9.84 8.23 -10.99
C ILE A 246 10.08 8.05 -9.48
N THR A 247 10.06 9.13 -8.71
CA THR A 247 10.21 9.09 -7.25
C THR A 247 9.02 8.37 -6.60
N ALA A 248 7.79 8.53 -7.10
CA ALA A 248 6.65 7.72 -6.65
C ALA A 248 6.89 6.21 -6.82
N VAL A 249 7.48 5.80 -7.94
CA VAL A 249 7.78 4.39 -8.21
C VAL A 249 8.77 3.83 -7.20
N TRP A 250 9.77 4.61 -6.77
CA TRP A 250 10.69 4.22 -5.70
C TRP A 250 9.97 4.07 -4.36
N LEU A 251 9.03 4.96 -4.02
CA LEU A 251 8.28 4.92 -2.76
C LEU A 251 7.48 3.62 -2.61
N VAL A 252 6.74 3.21 -3.65
CA VAL A 252 6.01 1.92 -3.68
C VAL A 252 6.83 0.78 -4.28
N GLY A 253 8.14 0.97 -4.42
CA GLY A 253 9.00 0.11 -5.22
C GLY A 253 9.04 -1.33 -4.72
N LEU A 254 9.18 -1.53 -3.41
CA LEU A 254 9.28 -2.86 -2.84
C LEU A 254 8.00 -3.71 -3.04
N PRO A 255 6.78 -3.23 -2.68
CA PRO A 255 5.54 -3.93 -3.00
C PRO A 255 5.39 -4.24 -4.51
N LEU A 256 5.63 -3.26 -5.37
CA LEU A 256 5.51 -3.43 -6.82
C LEU A 256 6.49 -4.47 -7.36
N MET A 257 7.74 -4.45 -6.87
CA MET A 257 8.77 -5.38 -7.29
C MET A 257 8.51 -6.82 -6.86
N ASP A 258 8.08 -7.06 -5.61
CA ASP A 258 7.70 -8.41 -5.14
C ASP A 258 6.56 -8.96 -5.98
N MET A 259 5.51 -8.16 -6.20
CA MET A 259 4.40 -8.54 -7.07
C MET A 259 4.85 -8.87 -8.49
N ALA A 260 5.59 -7.97 -9.15
CA ALA A 260 6.04 -8.14 -10.53
C ALA A 260 6.93 -9.38 -10.70
N ALA A 261 7.89 -9.60 -9.80
CA ALA A 261 8.78 -10.75 -9.84
C ALA A 261 8.02 -12.08 -9.70
N ILE A 262 7.00 -12.12 -8.83
CA ILE A 262 6.18 -13.31 -8.61
C ILE A 262 5.27 -13.57 -9.81
N MET A 263 4.62 -12.53 -10.35
CA MET A 263 3.81 -12.65 -11.57
C MET A 263 4.65 -13.15 -12.75
N TYR A 264 5.86 -12.61 -12.94
CA TYR A 264 6.81 -13.07 -13.95
C TYR A 264 7.19 -14.54 -13.74
N ARG A 265 7.51 -14.94 -12.50
CA ARG A 265 7.85 -16.33 -12.18
C ARG A 265 6.68 -17.29 -12.47
N ARG A 266 5.43 -16.87 -12.25
CA ARG A 266 4.22 -17.65 -12.58
C ARG A 266 4.04 -17.78 -14.09
N ALA A 267 4.18 -16.68 -14.83
CA ALA A 267 4.08 -16.66 -16.28
C ALA A 267 5.11 -17.62 -16.92
N ARG A 268 6.36 -17.60 -16.46
CA ARG A 268 7.41 -18.54 -16.91
C ARG A 268 7.09 -20.02 -16.67
N LYS A 269 6.21 -20.34 -15.71
CA LYS A 269 5.77 -21.70 -15.40
C LYS A 269 4.46 -22.08 -16.09
N GLY A 270 3.95 -21.24 -17.00
CA GLY A 270 2.65 -21.44 -17.64
C GLY A 270 1.46 -21.33 -16.67
N GLN A 271 1.67 -20.74 -15.49
CA GLN A 271 0.62 -20.59 -14.47
C GLN A 271 -0.06 -19.24 -14.63
N SER A 272 -1.36 -19.18 -14.29
CA SER A 272 -2.09 -17.92 -14.22
C SER A 272 -1.39 -16.94 -13.26
N MET A 273 -1.17 -15.71 -13.73
CA MET A 273 -0.59 -14.64 -12.93
C MET A 273 -1.47 -14.29 -11.71
N LEU A 274 -2.78 -14.60 -11.78
CA LEU A 274 -3.77 -14.30 -10.73
C LEU A 274 -3.93 -15.43 -9.69
N ARG A 275 -3.15 -16.51 -9.80
CA ARG A 275 -3.23 -17.64 -8.87
C ARG A 275 -2.57 -17.29 -7.53
N PRO A 276 -3.19 -17.57 -6.36
CA PRO A 276 -2.56 -17.38 -5.05
C PRO A 276 -1.25 -18.17 -4.91
N ASP A 277 -0.24 -17.60 -4.24
CA ASP A 277 1.09 -18.21 -4.08
C ASP A 277 1.66 -17.98 -2.67
N ARG A 278 2.65 -18.80 -2.29
CA ARG A 278 3.32 -18.77 -0.96
C ARG A 278 4.82 -18.50 -1.08
N GLN A 279 5.21 -17.70 -2.06
CA GLN A 279 6.62 -17.43 -2.37
C GLN A 279 6.92 -15.93 -2.44
N HIS A 280 6.12 -15.16 -1.69
CA HIS A 280 6.37 -13.76 -1.37
C HIS A 280 7.61 -13.59 -0.49
N LEU A 281 8.18 -12.39 -0.49
CA LEU A 281 9.38 -12.04 0.27
C LEU A 281 9.32 -12.51 1.74
N HIS A 282 8.22 -12.29 2.45
CA HIS A 282 8.08 -12.75 3.84
C HIS A 282 8.23 -14.27 4.00
N ASN A 283 7.69 -15.06 3.07
CA ASN A 283 7.84 -16.52 3.10
C ASN A 283 9.28 -16.94 2.83
N ILE A 284 10.00 -16.17 2.02
CA ILE A 284 11.40 -16.43 1.69
C ILE A 284 12.28 -16.19 2.93
N PHE A 285 12.12 -15.06 3.61
CA PHE A 285 12.85 -14.76 4.84
C PHE A 285 12.56 -15.79 5.95
N MET A 286 11.29 -16.19 6.12
CA MET A 286 10.96 -17.24 7.08
C MET A 286 11.57 -18.61 6.73
N ARG A 287 11.68 -18.95 5.45
CA ARG A 287 12.38 -20.17 4.99
C ARG A 287 13.89 -20.11 5.14
N ALA A 288 14.46 -18.91 5.15
CA ALA A 288 15.86 -18.66 5.46
C ALA A 288 16.16 -18.82 6.96
N GLY A 289 15.14 -18.95 7.82
CA GLY A 289 15.28 -19.19 9.26
C GLY A 289 14.91 -17.98 10.13
N LEU A 290 14.49 -16.87 9.54
CA LEU A 290 14.06 -15.71 10.31
C LEU A 290 12.66 -15.95 10.92
N SER A 291 12.43 -15.42 12.12
CA SER A 291 11.08 -15.33 12.69
C SER A 291 10.20 -14.36 11.89
N SER A 292 8.88 -14.43 12.09
CA SER A 292 7.93 -13.49 11.48
C SER A 292 8.27 -12.03 11.79
N ARG A 293 8.67 -11.73 13.04
CA ARG A 293 9.07 -10.37 13.46
C ARG A 293 10.37 -9.91 12.83
N GLN A 294 11.37 -10.78 12.75
CA GLN A 294 12.63 -10.46 12.07
C GLN A 294 12.40 -10.23 10.57
N SER A 295 11.54 -11.05 9.95
CA SER A 295 11.13 -10.88 8.53
C SER A 295 10.41 -9.54 8.32
N LEU A 296 9.49 -9.18 9.22
CA LEU A 296 8.81 -7.89 9.21
C LEU A 296 9.82 -6.73 9.23
N ILE A 297 10.70 -6.70 10.23
CA ILE A 297 11.68 -5.62 10.38
C ILE A 297 12.59 -5.54 9.14
N ALA A 298 13.10 -6.67 8.66
CA ALA A 298 13.96 -6.70 7.49
C ALA A 298 13.26 -6.13 6.24
N ILE A 299 12.00 -6.52 6.00
CA ILE A 299 11.23 -6.06 4.83
C ILE A 299 10.88 -4.57 4.96
N LEU A 300 10.53 -4.09 6.16
CA LEU A 300 10.30 -2.66 6.40
C LEU A 300 11.58 -1.84 6.22
N CYS A 301 12.73 -2.33 6.67
CA CYS A 301 14.03 -1.70 6.42
C CYS A 301 14.33 -1.66 4.92
N MET A 302 14.08 -2.74 4.18
CA MET A 302 14.21 -2.73 2.71
C MET A 302 13.30 -1.67 2.10
N GLY A 303 12.03 -1.61 2.48
CA GLY A 303 11.08 -0.62 1.96
C GLY A 303 11.50 0.82 2.27
N ALA A 304 12.03 1.05 3.47
CA ALA A 304 12.62 2.33 3.85
C ALA A 304 13.85 2.68 3.01
N CYS A 305 14.73 1.71 2.68
CA CYS A 305 15.85 1.95 1.78
C CYS A 305 15.39 2.40 0.37
N TYR A 306 14.31 1.82 -0.16
CA TYR A 306 13.73 2.27 -1.44
C TYR A 306 13.23 3.71 -1.35
N CYS A 307 12.54 4.06 -0.26
CA CYS A 307 12.09 5.43 0.00
C CYS A 307 13.29 6.39 0.12
N VAL A 308 14.36 5.99 0.83
CA VAL A 308 15.59 6.78 0.95
C VAL A 308 16.23 7.01 -0.41
N ILE A 309 16.32 6.01 -1.28
CA ILE A 309 16.85 6.19 -2.65
C ILE A 309 15.99 7.20 -3.41
N GLY A 310 14.65 7.13 -3.31
CA GLY A 310 13.75 8.11 -3.89
C GLY A 310 13.98 9.53 -3.35
N ILE A 311 14.09 9.68 -2.02
CA ILE A 311 14.37 10.96 -1.35
C ILE A 311 15.71 11.54 -1.81
N LEU A 312 16.78 10.75 -1.79
CA LEU A 312 18.11 11.21 -2.20
C LEU A 312 18.14 11.55 -3.70
N GLY A 313 17.44 10.77 -4.52
CA GLY A 313 17.27 11.05 -5.95
C GLY A 313 16.62 12.40 -6.21
N GLU A 314 15.64 12.77 -5.39
CA GLU A 314 14.98 14.08 -5.46
C GLU A 314 15.85 15.22 -4.92
N ILE A 315 16.44 15.05 -3.73
CA ILE A 315 17.27 16.09 -3.10
C ILE A 315 18.51 16.43 -3.94
N TYR A 316 19.17 15.40 -4.50
CA TYR A 316 20.36 15.60 -5.33
C TYR A 316 20.03 15.83 -6.80
N LEU A 317 18.74 15.94 -7.17
CA LEU A 317 18.28 16.15 -8.54
C LEU A 317 18.91 15.13 -9.51
N VAL A 318 19.02 13.87 -9.08
CA VAL A 318 19.53 12.78 -9.91
C VAL A 318 18.66 12.69 -11.17
N PRO A 319 19.25 12.65 -12.38
CA PRO A 319 18.47 12.58 -13.61
C PRO A 319 17.46 11.43 -13.61
N GLU A 320 16.24 11.69 -14.07
CA GLU A 320 15.12 10.75 -13.99
C GLU A 320 15.40 9.43 -14.71
N TYR A 321 16.11 9.47 -15.83
CA TYR A 321 16.52 8.26 -16.55
C TYR A 321 17.48 7.38 -15.74
N ILE A 322 18.35 7.96 -14.90
CA ILE A 322 19.23 7.18 -14.00
C ILE A 322 18.38 6.50 -12.93
N MET A 323 17.42 7.23 -12.34
CA MET A 323 16.49 6.67 -11.36
C MET A 323 15.63 5.56 -11.96
N PHE A 324 15.15 5.74 -13.20
CA PHE A 324 14.34 4.76 -13.93
C PHE A 324 15.14 3.50 -14.24
N TRP A 325 16.28 3.62 -14.93
CA TRP A 325 17.09 2.45 -15.28
C TRP A 325 17.70 1.78 -14.04
N GLY A 326 18.00 2.54 -12.98
CA GLY A 326 18.39 2.01 -11.68
C GLY A 326 17.29 1.14 -11.07
N PHE A 327 16.03 1.60 -11.10
CA PHE A 327 14.88 0.82 -10.63
C PHE A 327 14.68 -0.45 -11.47
N ILE A 328 14.76 -0.35 -12.80
CA ILE A 328 14.64 -1.50 -13.71
C ILE A 328 15.76 -2.52 -13.45
N CYS A 329 17.00 -2.08 -13.28
CA CYS A 329 18.13 -2.95 -12.94
C CYS A 329 17.88 -3.68 -11.62
N LEU A 330 17.39 -2.98 -10.60
CA LEU A 330 17.05 -3.55 -9.30
C LEU A 330 15.91 -4.57 -9.42
N LEU A 331 14.87 -4.28 -10.21
CA LEU A 331 13.77 -5.20 -10.52
C LEU A 331 14.25 -6.48 -11.18
N VAL A 332 15.15 -6.37 -12.16
CA VAL A 332 15.73 -7.52 -12.85
C VAL A 332 16.57 -8.35 -11.89
N LEU A 333 17.46 -7.71 -11.12
CA LEU A 333 18.29 -8.39 -10.13
C LEU A 333 17.44 -9.13 -9.09
N TYR A 334 16.45 -8.44 -8.53
CA TYR A 334 15.50 -9.02 -7.59
C TYR A 334 14.76 -10.21 -8.20
N SER A 335 14.27 -10.07 -9.44
CA SER A 335 13.57 -11.14 -10.16
C SER A 335 14.47 -12.37 -10.38
N ILE A 336 15.75 -12.18 -10.69
CA ILE A 336 16.74 -13.25 -10.82
C ILE A 336 16.94 -13.97 -9.49
N VAL A 337 17.08 -13.22 -8.38
CA VAL A 337 17.23 -13.79 -7.03
C VAL A 337 16.00 -14.62 -6.65
N ILE A 338 14.80 -14.10 -6.88
CA ILE A 338 13.53 -14.80 -6.59
C ILE A 338 13.39 -16.07 -7.43
N GLN A 339 13.80 -16.05 -8.70
CA GLN A 339 13.78 -17.24 -9.55
C GLN A 339 14.73 -18.34 -9.06
N ASN A 340 15.87 -17.95 -8.50
CA ASN A 340 16.92 -18.86 -8.03
C ASN A 340 16.89 -19.09 -6.51
N ILE A 341 15.78 -18.76 -5.85
CA ILE A 341 15.75 -18.65 -4.39
C ILE A 341 16.17 -19.94 -3.66
N TRP A 342 15.87 -21.10 -4.22
CA TRP A 342 16.26 -22.38 -3.63
C TRP A 342 17.77 -22.65 -3.68
N SER A 343 18.46 -22.11 -4.70
CA SER A 343 19.92 -22.16 -4.75
C SER A 343 20.51 -21.24 -3.70
N VAL A 344 19.99 -20.01 -3.61
CA VAL A 344 20.42 -18.98 -2.65
C VAL A 344 20.22 -19.47 -1.21
N LEU A 345 19.06 -20.00 -0.87
CA LEU A 345 18.77 -20.52 0.47
C LEU A 345 19.67 -21.71 0.85
N ARG A 346 20.04 -22.57 -0.12
CA ARG A 346 20.99 -23.66 0.13
C ARG A 346 22.40 -23.15 0.39
N PHE A 347 22.81 -22.07 -0.27
CA PHE A 347 24.10 -21.42 -0.04
C PHE A 347 24.15 -20.74 1.33
N ILE A 348 23.11 -19.97 1.68
CA ILE A 348 23.02 -19.28 2.98
C ILE A 348 23.05 -20.27 4.14
N LYS A 349 22.40 -21.43 4.03
CA LYS A 349 22.42 -22.45 5.09
C LYS A 349 23.76 -23.19 5.24
N LYS A 350 24.70 -23.01 4.31
CA LYS A 350 26.05 -23.59 4.35
C LYS A 350 27.09 -22.63 4.91
N LEU A 351 26.82 -21.32 4.86
CA LEU A 351 27.55 -20.29 5.61
C LEU A 351 27.15 -20.37 7.08
#